data_AF-A0A8X6HXW7-F1
#
_entry.id   AF-A0A8X6HXW7-F1
#
_cell.length_a   1.000
_cell.length_b   1.000
_cell.length_c   1.000
_cell.angle_alpha   90.00
_cell.angle_beta   90.00
_cell.angle_gamma   90.00
#
_symmetry.space_group_name_H-M   'P 1'
#
loop_
_entity.id
_entity.type
_entity.pdbx_description
1 polymer ?
#
loop_
_entity_poly.entity_id
_entity_poly.type
_entity_poly.pdbx_seq_one_letter_code
_entity_poly.pdbx_strand_id
1 'polypeptide(L)'
;MDYINYSAIEVIIEELNNILAVFRDNLVQTAKPHDCPEIRDRIRETRRKSLELCKTAHEILMPQIKKDVAEGIPVDSQQLINLVCCTQLFLRELRKCYNLIQTNPMDMTAFYEKRPRSSGVSVLDKLVLFKIQPRDYHKEELQSIIRYF
;
A
#
# COMPACT_ATOMS: atom_id res chain seq x y z
N MET A 1 10.70 -22.38 -18.51
CA MET A 1 9.92 -21.92 -17.34
C MET A 1 10.28 -20.47 -16.99
N ASP A 2 11.54 -20.07 -17.18
CA ASP A 2 12.02 -18.71 -16.87
C ASP A 2 11.36 -17.59 -17.68
N TYR A 3 11.11 -17.78 -18.98
CA TYR A 3 10.54 -16.73 -19.85
C TYR A 3 9.13 -16.25 -19.41
N ILE A 4 8.29 -17.15 -18.88
CA ILE A 4 6.93 -16.80 -18.42
C ILE A 4 7.01 -15.98 -17.12
N ASN A 5 7.94 -16.31 -16.22
CA ASN A 5 8.15 -15.56 -14.98
C ASN A 5 8.74 -14.16 -15.25
N TYR A 6 9.63 -14.03 -16.24
CA TYR A 6 10.18 -12.74 -16.66
C TYR A 6 9.12 -11.80 -17.26
N SER A 7 8.18 -12.33 -18.04
CA SER A 7 7.04 -11.53 -18.54
C SER A 7 6.07 -11.15 -17.41
N ALA A 8 5.80 -12.06 -16.47
CA ALA A 8 4.92 -11.78 -15.34
C ALA A 8 5.45 -10.69 -14.39
N ILE A 9 6.77 -10.71 -14.09
CA ILE A 9 7.37 -9.71 -13.22
C ILE A 9 7.38 -8.32 -13.85
N GLU A 10 7.56 -8.22 -15.17
CA GLU A 10 7.51 -6.95 -15.91
C GLU A 10 6.13 -6.30 -15.78
N VAL A 11 5.07 -7.07 -15.99
CA VAL A 11 3.68 -6.61 -15.81
C VAL A 11 3.41 -6.14 -14.37
N ILE A 12 3.90 -6.88 -13.37
CA ILE A 12 3.73 -6.52 -11.95
C ILE A 12 4.45 -5.20 -11.62
N ILE A 13 5.67 -5.00 -12.14
CA ILE A 13 6.45 -3.79 -11.91
C ILE A 13 5.81 -2.59 -12.62
N GLU A 14 5.31 -2.77 -13.85
CA GLU A 14 4.58 -1.74 -14.57
C GLU A 14 3.30 -1.35 -13.80
N GLU A 15 2.53 -2.33 -13.33
CA GLU A 15 1.34 -2.08 -12.52
C GLU A 15 1.70 -1.36 -11.22
N LEU A 16 2.78 -1.76 -10.53
CA LEU A 16 3.27 -1.09 -9.34
C LEU A 16 3.56 0.39 -9.61
N ASN A 17 4.29 0.68 -10.69
CA ASN A 17 4.62 2.05 -11.08
C ASN A 17 3.35 2.89 -11.36
N ASN A 18 2.38 2.31 -12.06
CA ASN A 18 1.09 2.96 -12.34
C ASN A 18 0.30 3.23 -11.05
N ILE A 19 0.22 2.28 -10.13
CA ILE A 19 -0.44 2.49 -8.83
C ILE A 19 0.28 3.56 -8.00
N LEU A 20 1.61 3.62 -8.06
CA LEU A 20 2.38 4.66 -7.37
C LEU A 20 2.13 6.05 -7.96
N ALA A 21 1.92 6.17 -9.27
CA ALA A 21 1.51 7.42 -9.90
C ALA A 21 0.13 7.87 -9.37
N VAL A 22 -0.86 6.98 -9.38
CA VAL A 22 -2.20 7.26 -8.84
C VAL A 22 -2.16 7.58 -7.35
N PHE A 23 -1.33 6.89 -6.57
CA PHE A 23 -1.13 7.18 -5.15
C PHE A 23 -0.63 8.61 -4.94
N ARG A 24 0.36 9.05 -5.72
CA ARG A 24 0.87 10.43 -5.67
C ARG A 24 -0.16 11.45 -6.05
N ASP A 25 -0.93 11.20 -7.11
CA ASP A 25 -1.97 12.11 -7.56
C ASP A 25 -3.02 12.29 -6.45
N ASN A 26 -3.42 11.23 -5.77
CA ASN A 26 -4.32 11.32 -4.62
C ASN A 26 -3.66 12.04 -3.42
N LEU A 27 -2.37 11.84 -3.16
CA LEU A 27 -1.65 12.56 -2.10
C LEU A 27 -1.60 14.07 -2.35
N VAL A 28 -1.42 14.48 -3.60
CA VAL A 28 -1.43 15.91 -3.99
C VAL A 28 -2.77 16.58 -3.69
N GLN A 29 -3.84 15.80 -3.55
CA GLN A 29 -5.17 16.29 -3.22
C GLN A 29 -5.41 16.43 -1.70
N THR A 30 -4.49 15.93 -0.88
CA THR A 30 -4.55 16.11 0.57
C THR A 30 -4.27 17.57 0.95
N ALA A 31 -4.97 18.08 1.95
CA ALA A 31 -4.87 19.47 2.46
C ALA A 31 -5.36 20.56 1.47
N LYS A 32 -6.01 20.16 0.38
CA LYS A 32 -6.69 21.06 -0.55
C LYS A 32 -8.20 21.03 -0.33
N PRO A 33 -8.98 21.97 -0.90
CA PRO A 33 -10.44 22.04 -0.66
C PRO A 33 -11.24 20.78 -1.04
N HIS A 34 -10.67 19.91 -1.88
CA HIS A 34 -11.28 18.66 -2.30
C HIS A 34 -10.81 17.44 -1.49
N ASP A 35 -10.06 17.67 -0.40
CA ASP A 35 -9.70 16.62 0.52
C ASP A 35 -10.95 16.10 1.22
N CYS A 36 -11.32 14.85 0.94
CA CYS A 36 -12.55 14.24 1.41
C CYS A 36 -12.37 12.75 1.72
N PRO A 37 -13.34 12.11 2.42
CA PRO A 37 -13.24 10.72 2.81
C PRO A 37 -12.99 9.75 1.64
N GLU A 38 -13.58 10.00 0.47
CA GLU A 38 -13.38 9.19 -0.73
C GLU A 38 -11.91 9.20 -1.19
N ILE A 39 -11.26 10.36 -1.14
CA ILE A 39 -9.84 10.49 -1.50
C ILE A 39 -8.97 9.82 -0.44
N ARG A 40 -9.27 10.00 0.86
CA ARG A 40 -8.57 9.31 1.96
C ARG A 40 -8.63 7.79 1.81
N ASP A 41 -9.79 7.25 1.47
CA ASP A 41 -9.96 5.81 1.26
C ASP A 41 -9.20 5.33 0.01
N ARG A 42 -9.17 6.11 -1.08
CA ARG A 42 -8.33 5.80 -2.27
C ARG A 42 -6.84 5.81 -1.95
N ILE A 43 -6.36 6.75 -1.14
CA ILE A 43 -4.96 6.78 -0.65
C ILE A 43 -4.67 5.48 0.13
N ARG A 44 -5.57 5.08 1.03
CA ARG A 44 -5.44 3.84 1.79
C ARG A 44 -5.41 2.60 0.89
N GLU A 45 -6.29 2.53 -0.11
CA GLU A 45 -6.42 1.39 -1.02
C GLU A 45 -5.19 1.26 -1.92
N THR A 46 -4.81 2.36 -2.58
CA THR A 46 -3.63 2.38 -3.47
C THR A 46 -2.35 2.07 -2.70
N ARG A 47 -2.19 2.58 -1.47
CA ARG A 47 -1.09 2.19 -0.58
C ARG A 47 -1.04 0.69 -0.30
N ARG A 48 -2.19 0.08 0.04
CA ARG A 48 -2.27 -1.37 0.28
C ARG A 48 -1.89 -2.14 -0.98
N LYS A 49 -2.46 -1.77 -2.12
CA LYS A 49 -2.18 -2.41 -3.41
C LYS A 49 -0.71 -2.31 -3.81
N SER A 50 -0.08 -1.14 -3.63
CA SER A 50 1.36 -0.97 -3.88
C SER A 50 2.20 -1.92 -3.03
N LEU A 51 1.88 -2.09 -1.75
CA LEU A 51 2.61 -3.02 -0.89
C LEU A 51 2.45 -4.47 -1.34
N GLU A 52 1.24 -4.89 -1.69
CA GLU A 52 1.01 -6.26 -2.15
C GLU A 52 1.76 -6.53 -3.46
N LEU A 53 1.78 -5.59 -4.41
CA LEU A 53 2.57 -5.72 -5.63
C LEU A 53 4.08 -5.79 -5.34
N CYS A 54 4.60 -5.01 -4.38
CA CYS A 54 6.00 -5.13 -3.93
C CYS A 54 6.31 -6.53 -3.39
N LYS A 55 5.42 -7.11 -2.57
CA LYS A 55 5.59 -8.47 -2.02
C LYS A 55 5.57 -9.52 -3.11
N THR A 56 4.59 -9.48 -4.00
CA THR A 56 4.48 -10.42 -5.12
C THR A 56 5.71 -10.34 -6.03
N ALA A 57 6.18 -9.13 -6.34
CA ALA A 57 7.39 -8.95 -7.13
C ALA A 57 8.62 -9.53 -6.42
N HIS A 58 8.74 -9.33 -5.11
CA HIS A 58 9.82 -9.89 -4.30
C HIS A 58 9.80 -11.43 -4.29
N GLU A 59 8.62 -12.04 -4.09
CA GLU A 59 8.44 -13.49 -4.04
C GLU A 59 8.83 -14.17 -5.36
N ILE A 60 8.59 -13.51 -6.49
CA ILE A 60 8.95 -14.01 -7.82
C ILE A 60 10.45 -13.82 -8.09
N LEU A 61 10.98 -12.62 -7.80
CA LEU A 61 12.30 -12.21 -8.27
C LEU A 61 13.45 -12.71 -7.36
N MET A 62 13.24 -12.73 -6.04
CA MET A 62 14.31 -13.05 -5.10
C MET A 62 14.82 -14.50 -5.16
N PRO A 63 14.00 -15.54 -5.40
CA PRO A 63 14.50 -16.89 -5.56
C PRO A 63 15.49 -16.99 -6.73
N GLN A 64 15.20 -16.34 -7.85
CA GLN A 64 16.07 -16.34 -9.03
C GLN A 64 17.38 -15.61 -8.73
N ILE A 65 17.31 -14.41 -8.14
CA ILE A 65 18.52 -13.64 -7.77
C ILE A 65 19.42 -14.45 -6.84
N LYS A 66 18.84 -15.09 -5.81
CA LYS A 66 19.61 -15.90 -4.85
C LYS A 66 20.30 -17.08 -5.53
N LYS A 67 19.65 -17.69 -6.52
CA LYS A 67 20.23 -18.77 -7.32
C LYS A 67 21.39 -18.25 -8.16
N ASP A 68 21.21 -17.17 -8.91
CA ASP A 68 22.24 -16.58 -9.77
C ASP A 68 23.49 -16.20 -8.95
N VAL A 69 23.29 -15.59 -7.78
CA VAL A 69 24.39 -15.27 -6.83
C VAL A 69 25.11 -16.53 -6.36
N ALA A 70 24.39 -17.60 -6.03
CA ALA A 70 24.98 -18.86 -5.57
C ALA A 70 25.78 -19.56 -6.68
N GLU A 71 25.40 -19.37 -7.95
CA GLU A 71 26.11 -19.87 -9.14
C GLU A 71 27.27 -18.96 -9.56
N GLY A 72 27.50 -17.85 -8.85
CA GLY A 72 28.55 -16.88 -9.18
C GLY A 72 28.23 -16.01 -10.41
N ILE A 73 26.97 -15.99 -10.83
CA ILE A 73 26.49 -15.17 -11.95
C ILE A 73 26.29 -13.74 -11.44
N PRO A 74 26.89 -12.72 -12.09
CA PRO A 74 26.62 -11.33 -11.77
C PRO A 74 25.13 -11.01 -11.89
N VAL A 75 24.54 -10.43 -10.84
CA VAL A 75 23.13 -10.03 -10.85
C VAL A 75 22.98 -8.73 -11.63
N ASP A 76 22.73 -8.86 -12.92
CA ASP A 76 22.37 -7.75 -13.81
C ASP A 76 20.90 -7.91 -14.27
N SER A 77 19.98 -7.66 -13.35
CA SER A 77 18.53 -7.75 -13.60
C SER A 77 17.91 -6.35 -13.65
N GLN A 78 17.50 -5.93 -14.85
CA GLN A 78 16.73 -4.70 -15.04
C GLN A 78 15.45 -4.68 -14.19
N GLN A 79 14.83 -5.84 -13.99
CA GLN A 79 13.63 -5.99 -13.18
C GLN A 79 13.93 -5.71 -11.70
N LEU A 80 15.07 -6.17 -11.18
CA LEU A 80 15.51 -5.84 -9.83
C LEU A 80 15.74 -4.34 -9.65
N ILE A 81 16.42 -3.72 -10.61
CA ILE A 81 16.66 -2.27 -10.59
C ILE A 81 15.33 -1.52 -10.57
N ASN A 82 14.39 -1.88 -11.44
CA ASN A 82 13.07 -1.23 -11.52
C ASN A 82 12.27 -1.42 -10.23
N LEU A 83 12.29 -2.62 -9.64
CA LEU A 83 11.63 -2.90 -8.38
C LEU A 83 12.20 -2.04 -7.25
N VAL A 84 13.54 -1.98 -7.11
CA VAL A 84 14.22 -1.16 -6.10
C VAL A 84 13.85 0.32 -6.28
N CYS A 85 13.88 0.83 -7.51
CA CYS A 85 13.46 2.20 -7.82
C CYS A 85 12.01 2.44 -7.39
N CYS A 86 11.07 1.55 -7.75
CA CYS A 86 9.67 1.68 -7.35
C CYS A 86 9.48 1.63 -5.83
N THR A 87 10.18 0.73 -5.12
CA THR A 87 10.08 0.62 -3.66
C THR A 87 10.66 1.84 -2.95
N GLN A 88 11.79 2.37 -3.40
CA GLN A 88 12.38 3.61 -2.86
C GLN A 88 11.44 4.80 -3.07
N LEU A 89 10.88 4.91 -4.28
CA LEU A 89 9.87 5.89 -4.62
C LEU A 89 8.64 5.76 -3.71
N PHE A 90 8.16 4.55 -3.46
CA PHE A 90 7.03 4.31 -2.58
C PHE A 90 7.34 4.70 -1.13
N LEU A 91 8.50 4.31 -0.59
CA LEU A 91 8.93 4.64 0.77
C LEU A 91 8.96 6.16 1.00
N ARG A 92 9.43 6.93 0.01
CA ARG A 92 9.39 8.39 0.06
C ARG A 92 7.96 8.93 0.12
N GLU A 93 7.05 8.40 -0.70
CA GLU A 93 5.66 8.84 -0.69
C GLU A 93 4.91 8.40 0.59
N LEU A 94 5.26 7.26 1.18
CA LEU A 94 4.73 6.84 2.49
C LEU A 94 5.05 7.84 3.59
N ARG A 95 6.27 8.38 3.62
CA ARG A 95 6.67 9.43 4.57
C ARG A 95 5.85 10.71 4.38
N LYS A 96 5.63 11.13 3.12
CA LYS A 96 4.77 12.29 2.83
C LYS A 96 3.32 12.02 3.24
N CYS A 97 2.80 10.84 2.91
CA CYS A 97 1.46 10.39 3.27
C CYS A 97 1.23 10.46 4.79
N TYR A 98 2.18 9.92 5.57
CA TYR A 98 2.13 9.99 7.03
C TYR A 98 2.04 11.43 7.53
N ASN A 99 2.98 12.30 7.10
CA ASN A 99 3.02 13.69 7.54
C ASN A 99 1.77 14.47 7.14
N LEU A 100 1.26 14.25 5.92
CA LEU A 100 0.07 14.91 5.40
C LEU A 100 -1.17 14.51 6.19
N ILE A 101 -1.38 13.21 6.44
CA ILE A 101 -2.52 12.72 7.22
C ILE A 101 -2.41 13.19 8.67
N GLN A 102 -1.23 13.10 9.28
CA GLN A 102 -1.00 13.55 10.66
C GLN A 102 -1.32 15.05 10.84
N THR A 103 -0.93 15.87 9.86
CA THR A 103 -1.15 17.33 9.91
C THR A 103 -2.59 17.71 9.58
N ASN A 104 -3.29 16.89 8.78
CA ASN A 104 -4.64 17.15 8.29
C ASN A 104 -5.59 16.02 8.71
N PRO A 105 -5.95 15.94 10.00
CA PRO A 105 -6.84 14.92 10.53
C PRO A 105 -8.22 15.03 9.87
N MET A 106 -8.84 13.88 9.61
CA MET A 106 -10.17 13.80 9.02
C MET A 106 -10.99 12.75 9.76
N ASP A 107 -12.22 13.11 10.10
CA ASP A 107 -13.17 12.14 10.64
C ASP A 107 -13.75 11.27 9.51
N MET A 108 -13.45 9.98 9.58
CA MET A 108 -13.86 8.96 8.60
C MET A 108 -15.04 8.11 9.10
N THR A 109 -15.58 8.41 10.29
CA THR A 109 -16.58 7.57 10.98
C THR A 109 -17.82 7.38 10.13
N ALA A 110 -18.47 8.48 9.73
CA ALA A 110 -19.69 8.44 8.92
C ALA A 110 -19.49 7.78 7.54
N PHE A 111 -18.27 7.88 6.98
CA PHE A 111 -17.94 7.26 5.69
C PHE A 111 -17.87 5.73 5.81
N TYR A 112 -17.21 5.22 6.85
CA TYR A 112 -17.08 3.78 7.05
C TYR A 112 -18.32 3.12 7.64
N GLU A 113 -19.14 3.83 8.42
CA GLU A 113 -20.41 3.29 8.91
C GLU A 113 -21.43 3.09 7.76
N LYS A 114 -21.42 3.97 6.75
CA LYS A 114 -22.29 3.84 5.57
C LYS A 114 -21.85 2.75 4.59
N ARG A 115 -20.59 2.31 4.66
CA ARG A 115 -20.03 1.24 3.83
C ARG A 115 -19.79 0.01 4.70
N PRO A 116 -20.72 -0.96 4.78
CA PRO A 116 -20.45 -2.20 5.49
C PRO A 116 -19.22 -2.86 4.86
N ARG A 117 -18.07 -2.84 5.57
CA ARG A 117 -16.91 -3.61 5.17
C ARG A 117 -17.29 -5.09 5.26
N SER A 118 -17.03 -5.85 4.20
CA SER A 118 -17.14 -7.31 4.19
C SER A 118 -16.09 -7.90 5.13
N SER A 119 -16.34 -7.85 6.43
CA SER A 119 -15.51 -8.45 7.45
C SER A 119 -16.47 -9.01 8.48
N GLY A 120 -16.41 -10.33 8.72
CA GLY A 120 -17.25 -11.08 9.67
C GLY A 120 -17.16 -10.62 11.14
N VAL A 121 -16.51 -9.49 11.40
CA VAL A 121 -16.46 -8.78 12.68
C VAL A 121 -17.77 -8.05 12.98
N SER A 122 -18.55 -7.65 11.97
CA SER A 122 -19.83 -6.92 12.18
C SER A 122 -20.88 -7.73 12.96
N VAL A 123 -20.76 -9.06 12.98
CA VAL A 123 -21.63 -9.96 13.77
C VAL A 123 -21.15 -10.05 15.22
N LEU A 124 -19.83 -9.95 15.46
CA LEU A 124 -19.25 -9.95 16.80
C LEU A 124 -19.49 -8.63 17.54
N ASP A 125 -19.57 -7.50 16.80
CA ASP A 125 -19.86 -6.17 17.34
C ASP A 125 -21.23 -6.09 18.05
N LYS A 126 -22.17 -6.99 17.76
CA LYS A 126 -23.49 -7.05 18.39
C LYS A 126 -23.58 -8.01 19.58
N LEU A 127 -22.53 -8.79 19.86
CA LEU A 127 -22.58 -9.88 20.84
C LEU A 127 -21.88 -9.57 22.18
N VAL A 128 -21.22 -8.41 22.32
CA VAL A 128 -20.43 -8.12 23.53
C VAL A 128 -20.95 -6.88 24.27
N LEU A 129 -21.38 -7.10 25.52
CA LEU A 129 -21.84 -6.12 26.52
C LEU A 129 -20.76 -5.13 27.00
N PHE A 130 -19.59 -5.11 26.37
CA PHE A 130 -18.54 -4.13 26.63
C PHE A 130 -18.77 -2.94 25.71
N LYS A 131 -18.78 -1.72 26.26
CA LYS A 131 -18.70 -0.50 25.46
C LYS A 131 -17.46 -0.58 24.58
N ILE A 132 -17.65 -0.95 23.32
CA ILE A 132 -16.60 -0.89 22.30
C ILE A 132 -16.16 0.56 22.27
N GLN A 133 -14.90 0.80 22.64
CA GLN A 133 -14.33 2.14 22.59
C GLN A 133 -14.50 2.67 21.15
N PRO A 134 -14.96 3.93 20.97
CA PRO A 134 -15.18 4.46 19.63
C PRO A 134 -13.90 4.35 18.81
N ARG A 135 -14.03 3.74 17.63
CA ARG A 135 -12.90 3.38 16.76
C ARG A 135 -12.28 4.65 16.19
N ASP A 136 -11.04 4.92 16.56
CA ASP A 136 -10.30 6.08 16.07
C ASP A 136 -9.68 5.76 14.70
N TYR A 137 -10.47 5.97 13.64
CA TYR A 137 -10.07 5.67 12.27
C TYR A 137 -8.80 6.43 11.83
N HIS A 138 -8.61 7.64 12.36
CA HIS A 138 -7.44 8.46 12.08
C HIS A 138 -6.17 7.84 12.67
N LYS A 139 -6.20 7.40 13.93
CA LYS A 139 -5.06 6.68 14.54
C LYS A 139 -4.78 5.35 13.85
N GLU A 140 -5.81 4.58 13.51
CA GLU A 140 -5.62 3.32 12.76
C GLU A 140 -4.95 3.56 11.41
N GLU A 141 -5.32 4.63 10.72
CA GLU A 141 -4.70 5.01 9.46
C GLU A 141 -3.21 5.32 9.64
N LEU A 142 -2.84 6.17 10.61
CA LEU A 142 -1.45 6.48 10.91
C LEU A 142 -0.63 5.23 11.29
N GLN A 143 -1.17 4.38 12.16
CA GLN A 143 -0.51 3.12 12.52
C GLN A 143 -0.31 2.22 11.30
N SER A 144 -1.29 2.16 10.40
CA SER A 144 -1.20 1.34 9.20
C SER A 144 -0.17 1.86 8.18
N ILE A 145 0.30 3.10 8.29
CA ILE A 145 1.42 3.62 7.49
C ILE A 145 2.75 3.27 8.15
N ILE A 146 2.83 3.40 9.48
CA ILE A 146 4.07 3.15 10.23
C ILE A 146 4.52 1.69 10.14
N ARG A 147 3.60 0.73 10.04
CA ARG A 147 3.94 -0.71 9.95
C ARG A 147 4.84 -1.09 8.77
N TYR A 148 5.10 -0.17 7.84
CA TYR A 148 5.93 -0.39 6.66
C TYR A 148 7.26 0.40 6.70
N PHE A 149 7.57 1.06 7.82
CA PHE A 149 8.90 1.57 8.16
C PHE A 149 9.65 0.54 8.99
#